data_AF-A0A0L0LGZ6-F1
#
_entry.id   AF-A0A0L0LGZ6-F1
#
_cell.length_a   1.000
_cell.length_b   1.000
_cell.length_c   1.000
_cell.angle_alpha   90.00
_cell.angle_beta   90.00
_cell.angle_gamma   90.00
#
_symmetry.space_group_name_H-M   'P 1'
#
loop_
_entity.id
_entity.type
_entity.pdbx_description
1 polymer ?
#
loop_
_entity_poly.entity_id
_entity_poly.type
_entity_poly.pdbx_seq_one_letter_code
_entity_poly.pdbx_strand_id
1 'polypeptide(L)' 'MGVSRTHELRGFSEVPQEFDVGSSVRIKLTGVITKITSKTDWGDYVLEGYECFFPGSGLEEV' A
#
# COMPACT_ATOMS: atom_id res chain seq x y z
N MET A 1 26.79 13.17 -34.44
CA MET A 1 27.01 14.03 -33.27
C MET A 1 25.67 14.68 -32.94
N GLY A 2 25.00 14.53 -31.82
CA GLY A 2 25.14 13.66 -30.65
C GLY A 2 23.71 13.43 -30.11
N VAL A 3 23.52 12.29 -29.48
CA VAL A 3 22.24 11.83 -28.92
C VAL A 3 21.79 12.70 -27.75
N SER A 4 20.67 13.41 -27.90
CA SER A 4 19.93 13.92 -26.75
C SER A 4 18.98 12.82 -26.28
N ARG A 5 19.50 11.89 -25.46
CA ARG A 5 18.65 11.03 -24.64
C ARG A 5 17.99 11.92 -23.60
N THR A 6 16.74 12.30 -23.85
CA THR A 6 15.86 12.86 -22.84
C THR A 6 15.87 11.90 -21.67
N HIS A 7 16.42 12.35 -20.53
CA HIS A 7 16.30 11.63 -19.27
C HIS A 7 14.80 11.56 -18.96
N GLU A 8 14.16 10.44 -19.30
CA GLU A 8 12.97 10.00 -18.59
C GLU A 8 13.41 9.84 -17.14
N LEU A 9 13.20 10.90 -16.36
CA LEU A 9 13.09 10.77 -14.92
C LEU A 9 11.91 9.83 -14.70
N ARG A 10 12.20 8.53 -14.68
CA ARG A 10 11.37 7.53 -14.02
C ARG A 10 11.38 7.89 -12.55
N GLY A 11 10.64 8.96 -12.22
CA GLY A 11 10.19 9.21 -10.88
C GLY A 11 9.55 7.91 -10.45
N PHE A 12 10.12 7.32 -9.41
CA PHE A 12 9.50 6.26 -8.64
C PHE A 12 8.16 6.80 -8.13
N SER A 13 7.16 6.85 -9.00
CA SER A 13 5.76 6.82 -8.60
C SER A 13 5.50 5.35 -8.31
N GLU A 14 6.06 4.86 -7.21
CA GLU A 14 5.40 3.79 -6.48
C GLU A 14 4.04 4.40 -6.13
N VAL A 15 3.06 4.16 -7.00
CA VAL A 15 1.67 4.52 -6.74
C VAL A 15 1.40 3.93 -5.36
N PRO A 16 1.09 4.75 -4.34
CA PRO A 16 0.84 4.22 -3.01
C PRO A 16 -0.24 3.16 -3.19
N GLN A 17 0.05 1.93 -2.77
CA GLN A 17 -0.88 0.83 -2.91
C GLN A 17 -2.12 1.20 -2.08
N GLU A 18 -3.14 1.68 -2.77
CA GLU A 18 -4.41 2.03 -2.17
C GLU A 18 -5.26 0.77 -2.09
N PHE A 19 -5.74 0.49 -0.88
CA PHE A 19 -6.62 -0.62 -0.63
C PHE A 19 -8.01 -0.09 -0.28
N ASP A 20 -9.03 -0.71 -0.85
CA ASP A 20 -10.40 -0.38 -0.53
C ASP A 20 -10.80 -0.92 0.85
N VAL A 21 -11.70 -0.19 1.51
CA VAL A 21 -12.35 -0.68 2.72
C VAL A 21 -13.20 -1.89 2.35
N GLY A 22 -12.93 -3.00 3.02
CA GLY A 22 -13.54 -4.30 2.75
C GLY A 22 -12.67 -5.24 1.92
N SER A 23 -11.51 -4.79 1.42
CA SER A 23 -10.56 -5.69 0.75
C SER A 23 -9.87 -6.60 1.76
N SER A 24 -9.65 -7.85 1.36
CA SER A 24 -8.81 -8.79 2.08
C SER A 24 -7.35 -8.48 1.78
N VAL A 25 -6.55 -8.31 2.83
CA VAL A 25 -5.13 -8.02 2.74
C VAL A 25 -4.33 -8.96 3.62
N ARG A 26 -3.10 -9.26 3.21
CA ARG A 26 -2.13 -10.01 3.99
C ARG A 26 -1.13 -9.06 4.62
N ILE A 27 -0.92 -9.20 5.92
CA ILE A 27 0.11 -8.46 6.65
C ILE A 27 1.47 -9.10 6.33
N LYS A 28 2.39 -8.38 5.68
CA LYS A 28 3.71 -8.91 5.27
C LYS A 28 4.53 -9.49 6.43
N LEU A 29 4.47 -8.82 7.60
CA LEU A 29 5.27 -9.17 8.77
C LEU A 29 4.84 -10.49 9.42
N THR A 30 3.53 -10.72 9.52
CA THR A 30 2.97 -11.89 10.22
C THR A 30 2.46 -12.97 9.27
N GLY A 31 2.24 -12.61 8.00
CA GLY A 31 1.61 -13.45 7.00
C GLY A 31 0.11 -13.67 7.20
N VAL A 32 -0.51 -13.02 8.19
CA VAL A 32 -1.94 -13.16 8.51
C VAL A 32 -2.78 -12.45 7.45
N ILE A 33 -3.84 -13.11 7.00
CA ILE A 33 -4.85 -12.53 6.12
C ILE A 33 -5.97 -11.96 6.99
N THR A 34 -6.30 -10.70 6.76
CA THR A 34 -7.38 -9.97 7.43
C THR A 34 -8.05 -9.03 6.43
N LYS A 35 -9.06 -8.30 6.87
CA LYS A 35 -9.85 -7.41 6.02
C LYS A 35 -9.68 -5.97 6.48
N ILE A 36 -9.62 -5.03 5.54
CA ILE A 36 -9.61 -3.61 5.88
C ILE A 36 -11.02 -3.22 6.32
N THR A 37 -11.14 -2.68 7.53
CA THR A 37 -12.41 -2.21 8.08
C THR A 37 -12.60 -0.72 7.88
N SER A 38 -11.53 0.06 7.82
CA SER A 38 -11.55 1.51 7.63
C SER A 38 -10.16 2.02 7.19
N LYS A 39 -10.13 3.24 6.66
CA LYS A 39 -8.90 3.98 6.32
C LYS A 39 -8.92 5.30 7.08
N THR A 40 -7.79 5.68 7.68
CA THR A 40 -7.64 6.97 8.37
C THR A 40 -7.35 8.08 7.37
N ASP A 41 -7.61 9.34 7.75
CA ASP A 41 -7.30 10.51 6.91
C ASP A 41 -5.80 10.66 6.61
N TRP A 42 -4.92 10.05 7.42
CA TRP A 42 -3.47 10.03 7.21
C TRP A 42 -3.01 8.93 6.24
N GLY A 43 -3.92 8.06 5.78
CA GLY A 43 -3.63 7.00 4.82
C GLY A 43 -3.24 5.66 5.43
N ASP A 44 -3.41 5.47 6.74
CA ASP A 44 -3.25 4.18 7.40
C ASP A 44 -4.54 3.34 7.32
N TYR A 45 -4.38 2.02 7.39
CA TYR A 45 -5.48 1.06 7.30
C TYR A 45 -5.77 0.44 8.67
N VAL A 46 -7.06 0.39 9.00
CA VAL A 46 -7.58 -0.37 10.14
C VAL A 46 -7.94 -1.76 9.65
N LEU A 47 -7.44 -2.79 10.34
CA LEU A 47 -7.68 -4.18 9.98
C LEU A 47 -8.67 -4.84 10.95
N GLU A 48 -9.45 -5.79 10.45
CA GLU A 48 -10.39 -6.55 11.24
C GLU A 48 -9.64 -7.39 12.29
N GLY A 49 -10.03 -7.23 13.56
CA GLY A 49 -9.40 -7.93 14.69
C GLY A 49 -8.09 -7.33 15.20
N TYR A 50 -7.66 -6.17 14.68
CA TYR A 50 -6.48 -5.45 15.16
C TYR A 50 -6.84 -4.06 15.69
N GLU A 51 -6.29 -3.70 16.85
CA GLU A 51 -6.49 -2.38 17.47
C GLU A 51 -5.49 -1.33 16.97
N CYS A 52 -4.54 -1.71 16.11
CA CYS A 52 -3.51 -0.84 15.57
C CYS A 52 -3.72 -0.49 14.09
N PHE A 53 -3.07 0.59 13.67
CA PHE A 53 -3.07 1.07 12.30
C PHE A 53 -1.90 0.47 11.51
N PHE A 54 -2.17 0.08 10.26
CA PHE A 54 -1.17 -0.52 9.39
C PHE A 54 -0.91 0.37 8.17
N PRO A 55 0.36 0.70 7.87
CA PRO A 55 0.68 1.41 6.64
C PRO A 55 0.48 0.49 5.44
N GLY A 56 0.02 1.05 4.31
CA GLY A 56 -0.20 0.28 3.08
C GLY A 56 1.03 -0.48 2.59
N SER A 57 2.24 0.02 2.84
CA SER A 57 3.50 -0.65 2.48
C SER A 57 3.70 -2.01 3.18
N GLY A 58 3.09 -2.19 4.35
CA GLY A 58 3.11 -3.42 5.15
C GLY A 58 2.05 -4.45 4.78
N LEU A 59 1.21 -4.13 3.79
CA LEU A 59 0.07 -4.95 3.36
C LEU A 59 0.27 -5.45 1.93
N GLU A 60 -0.36 -6.58 1.61
CA GLU A 60 -0.43 -7.17 0.26
C GLU A 60 -1.87 -7.53 -0.06
N GLU A 61 -2.30 -7.30 -1.30
CA GLU A 61 -3.60 -7.79 -1.77
C GLU A 61 -3.57 -9.32 -1.91
N VAL A 62 -4.71 -9.98 -1.63
CA VAL A 62 -4.85 -11.45 -1.62
C VAL A 62 -5.94 -11.89 -2.56
#